data_AF-A0A6N8XBX5-F1
#
_entry.id   AF-A0A6N8XBX5-F1
#
_cell.length_a   1.000
_cell.length_b   1.000
_cell.length_c   1.000
_cell.angle_alpha   90.00
_cell.angle_beta   90.00
_cell.angle_gamma   90.00
#
_symmetry.space_group_name_H-M   'P 1'
#
loop_
_entity.id
_entity.type
_entity.pdbx_description
1 polymer ?
#
loop_
_entity_poly.entity_id
_entity_poly.type
_entity_poly.pdbx_seq_one_letter_code
_entity_poly.pdbx_strand_id
1 'polypeptide(L)'
;MSDNRFGTPPAEVHIDNALVRSLVHEQFPQYASHRVQPIGSGWDNVMMRLGTDLLVRLPRRAIAVALIEKEQRWLPELSSRLPIDVPVPIHNGRPSTDYPWPWSIVRWLPGDGADRSPPDAGEGRRLSSFLYFLHQPAPPVARVN
;
A
#
# COMPACT_ATOMS: atom_id res chain seq x y z
N MET A 1 -2.31 8.70 24.61
CA MET A 1 -2.87 7.40 25.03
C MET A 1 -2.84 6.48 23.82
N SER A 2 -1.86 5.58 23.75
CA SER A 2 -1.67 4.64 22.63
C SER A 2 -2.45 3.37 22.93
N ASP A 3 -3.47 3.09 22.14
CA ASP A 3 -4.26 1.86 22.16
C ASP A 3 -3.43 0.71 21.58
N ASN A 4 -2.58 0.10 22.41
CA ASN A 4 -1.80 -1.10 22.06
C ASN A 4 -2.66 -2.35 22.22
N ARG A 5 -3.68 -2.52 21.37
CA ARG A 5 -4.60 -3.67 21.46
C ARG A 5 -4.17 -4.93 20.72
N PHE A 6 -3.06 -4.90 19.99
CA PHE A 6 -2.40 -6.08 19.40
C PHE A 6 -0.91 -5.76 19.29
N GLY A 7 -0.01 -6.74 19.46
CA GLY A 7 1.47 -6.63 19.47
C GLY A 7 2.12 -6.04 18.20
N THR A 8 1.60 -4.91 17.74
CA THR A 8 2.03 -4.12 16.62
C THR A 8 3.18 -3.26 17.11
N PRO A 9 4.38 -3.37 16.52
CA PRO A 9 5.52 -2.58 16.95
C PRO A 9 5.21 -1.07 16.92
N PRO A 10 5.83 -0.28 17.82
CA PRO A 10 5.64 1.17 17.83
C PRO A 10 6.01 1.78 16.48
N ALA A 11 5.33 2.86 16.11
CA ALA A 11 5.73 3.65 14.95
C ALA A 11 7.02 4.40 15.28
N GLU A 12 7.93 4.48 14.32
CA GLU A 12 9.16 5.27 14.41
C GLU A 12 8.94 6.71 13.92
N VAL A 13 7.88 6.94 13.13
CA VAL A 13 7.45 8.25 12.64
C VAL A 13 5.97 8.46 12.93
N HIS A 14 5.60 9.68 13.30
CA HIS A 14 4.21 10.07 13.46
C HIS A 14 3.61 10.43 12.10
N ILE A 15 2.50 9.81 11.74
CA ILE A 15 1.82 10.02 10.46
C ILE A 15 0.38 10.40 10.74
N ASP A 16 0.04 11.65 10.45
CA ASP A 16 -1.31 12.18 10.58
C ASP A 16 -1.84 12.73 9.26
N ASN A 17 -3.08 13.24 9.29
CA ASN A 17 -3.71 13.79 8.09
C ASN A 17 -3.00 15.05 7.58
N ALA A 18 -2.38 15.84 8.46
CA ALA A 18 -1.72 17.09 8.09
C ALA A 18 -0.45 16.81 7.30
N LEU A 19 0.37 15.88 7.80
CA LEU A 19 1.56 15.40 7.10
C LEU A 19 1.20 14.87 5.71
N VAL A 20 0.23 13.96 5.62
CA VAL A 20 -0.14 13.36 4.33
C VAL A 20 -0.70 14.39 3.35
N ARG A 21 -1.46 15.40 3.82
CA ARG A 21 -1.89 16.52 2.97
C ARG A 21 -0.71 17.34 2.47
N SER A 22 0.27 17.63 3.32
CA SER A 22 1.48 18.37 2.95
C SER A 22 2.25 17.63 1.86
N LEU A 23 2.53 16.34 2.06
CA LEU A 23 3.24 15.50 1.10
C LEU A 23 2.51 15.41 -0.26
N VAL A 24 1.19 15.22 -0.24
CA VAL A 24 0.38 15.17 -1.46
C VAL A 24 0.37 16.52 -2.15
N HIS A 25 0.21 17.62 -1.42
CA HIS A 25 0.22 18.96 -2.00
C HIS A 25 1.56 19.31 -2.65
N GLU A 26 2.67 18.96 -2.00
CA GLU A 26 4.02 19.21 -2.49
C GLU A 26 4.34 18.41 -3.77
N GLN A 27 4.02 17.12 -3.79
CA GLN A 27 4.51 16.22 -4.86
C GLN A 27 3.46 15.91 -5.93
N PHE A 28 2.17 16.00 -5.59
CA PHE A 28 1.05 15.63 -6.47
C PHE A 28 -0.08 16.66 -6.38
N PRO A 29 0.15 17.91 -6.80
CA PRO A 29 -0.78 19.02 -6.62
C PRO A 29 -2.16 18.79 -7.26
N GLN A 30 -2.27 17.89 -8.25
CA GLN A 30 -3.54 17.47 -8.82
C GLN A 30 -4.51 16.81 -7.81
N TYR A 31 -4.00 16.32 -6.67
CA TYR A 31 -4.80 15.75 -5.59
C TYR A 31 -4.84 16.62 -4.33
N ALA A 32 -4.29 17.84 -4.38
CA ALA A 32 -4.16 18.71 -3.21
C ALA A 32 -5.50 19.00 -2.50
N SER A 33 -6.60 19.04 -3.26
CA SER A 33 -7.96 19.28 -2.74
C SER A 33 -8.65 18.03 -2.18
N HIS A 34 -8.05 16.84 -2.34
CA HIS A 34 -8.69 15.59 -1.95
C HIS A 34 -8.70 15.42 -0.43
N ARG A 35 -9.84 14.97 0.11
CA ARG A 35 -9.99 14.71 1.54
C ARG A 35 -9.11 13.52 1.95
N VAL A 36 -8.22 13.74 2.92
CA VAL A 36 -7.42 12.69 3.57
C VAL A 36 -8.13 12.15 4.82
N GLN A 37 -8.25 10.83 4.93
CA GLN A 37 -8.89 10.15 6.08
C GLN A 37 -8.13 8.88 6.47
N PRO A 38 -7.94 8.60 7.76
CA PRO A 38 -7.30 7.36 8.19
C PRO A 38 -8.19 6.15 7.92
N ILE A 39 -7.59 5.07 7.38
CA ILE A 39 -8.21 3.75 7.31
C ILE A 39 -7.71 2.87 8.45
N GLY A 40 -6.42 2.96 8.75
CA GLY A 40 -5.79 2.19 9.79
C GLY A 40 -4.28 2.12 9.63
N SER A 41 -3.65 1.44 10.57
CA SER A 41 -2.22 1.18 10.56
C SER A 41 -2.00 -0.32 10.74
N GLY A 42 -1.20 -0.90 9.86
CA GLY A 42 -0.64 -2.23 10.07
C GLY A 42 0.64 -2.15 10.91
N TRP A 43 1.41 -3.23 10.87
CA TRP A 43 2.74 -3.30 11.49
C TRP A 43 3.73 -2.35 10.82
N ASP A 44 3.68 -2.28 9.50
CA ASP A 44 4.72 -1.66 8.68
C ASP A 44 4.28 -0.35 8.04
N ASN A 45 2.99 -0.18 7.76
CA ASN A 45 2.46 0.96 7.02
C ASN A 45 1.23 1.60 7.70
N VAL A 46 1.10 2.91 7.54
CA VAL A 46 -0.15 3.67 7.72
C VAL A 46 -0.84 3.80 6.36
N MET A 47 -2.16 3.60 6.35
CA MET A 47 -3.00 3.71 5.16
C MET A 47 -4.03 4.83 5.34
N MET A 48 -4.02 5.78 4.42
CA MET A 48 -4.94 6.92 4.40
C MET A 48 -5.74 6.92 3.10
N ARG A 49 -7.07 7.06 3.14
CA ARG A 49 -7.84 7.40 1.92
C ARG A 49 -7.45 8.77 1.45
N LEU A 50 -7.39 8.92 0.14
CA LEU A 50 -7.23 10.20 -0.56
C LEU A 50 -8.39 10.34 -1.54
N GLY A 51 -9.37 11.17 -1.19
CA GLY A 51 -10.62 11.26 -1.95
C GLY A 51 -11.39 9.94 -1.94
N THR A 52 -12.08 9.65 -3.04
CA THR A 52 -12.97 8.49 -3.19
C THR A 52 -12.28 7.25 -3.74
N ASP A 53 -11.24 7.42 -4.56
CA ASP A 53 -10.71 6.33 -5.40
C ASP A 53 -9.24 6.00 -5.13
N LEU A 54 -8.59 6.72 -4.20
CA LEU A 54 -7.16 6.55 -3.92
C LEU A 54 -6.90 6.21 -2.46
N LEU A 55 -5.72 5.63 -2.24
CA LEU A 55 -5.14 5.31 -0.95
C LEU A 55 -3.66 5.72 -0.94
N VAL A 56 -3.22 6.36 0.14
CA VAL A 56 -1.81 6.62 0.42
C VAL A 56 -1.28 5.56 1.37
N ARG A 57 -0.15 4.95 1.04
CA ARG A 57 0.57 3.97 1.85
C ARG A 57 1.92 4.57 2.26
N LEU A 58 2.11 4.72 3.56
CA LEU A 58 3.33 5.29 4.14
C LEU A 58 3.96 4.31 5.14
N PRO A 59 5.22 3.91 4.96
CA PRO A 59 5.97 3.22 6.00
C PRO A 59 5.91 3.98 7.33
N ARG A 60 5.66 3.26 8.42
CA ARG A 60 5.73 3.78 9.81
C ARG A 60 6.96 3.29 10.57
N ARG A 61 7.79 2.46 9.91
CA ARG A 61 9.02 1.87 10.43
C ARG A 61 10.06 1.75 9.31
N ALA A 62 11.34 1.93 9.63
CA ALA A 62 12.43 1.89 8.66
C ALA A 62 12.54 0.53 7.96
N ILE A 63 12.24 -0.57 8.66
CA ILE A 63 12.27 -1.92 8.09
C ILE A 63 11.29 -2.10 6.91
N ALA A 64 10.24 -1.29 6.86
CA ALA A 64 9.23 -1.34 5.81
C ALA A 64 9.64 -0.59 4.53
N VAL A 65 10.71 0.21 4.57
CA VAL A 65 11.17 1.00 3.42
C VAL A 65 11.53 0.11 2.24
N ALA A 66 12.37 -0.91 2.47
CA ALA A 66 12.73 -1.86 1.42
C ALA A 66 11.53 -2.68 0.92
N LEU A 67 10.47 -2.81 1.72
CA LEU A 67 9.24 -3.51 1.31
C LEU A 67 8.41 -2.63 0.36
N ILE A 68 8.22 -1.36 0.67
CA ILE A 68 7.45 -0.47 -0.21
C ILE A 68 8.20 -0.21 -1.53
N GLU A 69 9.53 -0.12 -1.52
CA GLU A 69 10.32 0.00 -2.76
C GLU A 69 10.17 -1.24 -3.65
N LYS A 70 10.12 -2.44 -3.05
CA LYS A 70 9.82 -3.69 -3.78
C LYS A 70 8.41 -3.68 -4.36
N GLU A 71 7.41 -3.22 -3.60
CA GLU A 71 6.03 -3.05 -4.09
C GLU A 71 6.01 -2.11 -5.31
N GLN A 72 6.64 -0.94 -5.21
CA GLN A 72 6.74 0.06 -6.29
C GLN A 72 7.44 -0.46 -7.54
N ARG A 73 8.46 -1.30 -7.39
CA ARG A 73 9.17 -1.90 -8.51
C ARG A 73 8.35 -2.99 -9.19
N TRP A 74 7.81 -3.93 -8.42
CA TRP A 74 7.34 -5.21 -8.96
C TRP A 74 5.84 -5.27 -9.21
N LEU A 75 5.01 -4.54 -8.46
CA LEU A 75 3.56 -4.58 -8.66
C LEU A 75 3.12 -4.14 -10.07
N PRO A 76 3.72 -3.10 -10.70
CA PRO A 76 3.39 -2.77 -12.08
C PRO A 76 3.62 -3.94 -13.05
N GLU A 77 4.78 -4.61 -12.94
CA GLU A 77 5.11 -5.77 -13.78
C GLU A 77 4.16 -6.95 -13.51
N LEU A 78 3.92 -7.29 -12.24
CA LEU A 78 3.04 -8.38 -11.84
C LEU A 78 1.59 -8.15 -12.26
N SER A 79 1.07 -6.93 -12.12
CA SER A 79 -0.33 -6.63 -12.40
C SER A 79 -0.76 -6.95 -13.83
N SER A 80 0.16 -6.84 -14.80
CA SER A 80 -0.10 -7.11 -16.22
C SER A 80 -0.53 -8.55 -16.52
N ARG A 81 -0.23 -9.49 -15.63
CA ARG A 81 -0.52 -10.93 -15.80
C ARG A 81 -1.45 -11.51 -14.74
N LEU A 82 -1.79 -10.75 -13.70
CA LEU A 82 -2.62 -11.26 -12.61
C LEU A 82 -4.11 -11.16 -12.98
N PRO A 83 -4.91 -12.20 -12.68
CA PRO A 83 -6.34 -12.23 -13.01
C PRO A 83 -7.21 -11.42 -12.03
N ILE A 84 -6.61 -10.77 -11.03
CA ILE A 84 -7.28 -9.97 -10.01
C ILE A 84 -6.47 -8.68 -9.83
N ASP A 85 -7.18 -7.58 -9.62
CA ASP A 85 -6.56 -6.29 -9.32
C ASP A 85 -5.70 -6.36 -8.05
N VAL A 86 -4.54 -5.72 -8.12
CA VAL A 86 -3.59 -5.55 -7.01
C VAL A 86 -3.32 -4.04 -6.82
N PRO A 87 -2.87 -3.59 -5.64
CA PRO A 87 -2.69 -2.17 -5.35
C PRO A 87 -1.43 -1.61 -6.04
N VAL A 88 -1.46 -1.53 -7.37
CA VAL A 88 -0.35 -0.98 -8.17
C VAL A 88 -0.15 0.50 -7.82
N PRO A 89 1.08 0.91 -7.46
CA PRO A 89 1.40 2.32 -7.27
C PRO A 89 1.17 3.10 -8.56
N ILE A 90 0.28 4.08 -8.48
CA ILE A 90 0.06 5.05 -9.55
C ILE A 90 1.01 6.24 -9.43
N HIS A 91 1.49 6.51 -8.22
CA HIS A 91 2.51 7.52 -7.93
C HIS A 91 3.44 7.01 -6.83
N ASN A 92 4.73 7.27 -7.02
CA ASN A 92 5.77 6.99 -6.04
C ASN A 92 6.22 8.32 -5.43
N GLY A 93 5.85 8.55 -4.17
CA GLY A 93 6.29 9.69 -3.40
C GLY A 93 7.71 9.52 -2.89
N ARG A 94 8.43 10.63 -2.81
CA ARG A 94 9.81 10.73 -2.34
C ARG A 94 9.85 11.19 -0.87
N PRO A 95 10.94 10.91 -0.14
CA PRO A 95 11.23 11.55 1.13
C PRO A 95 11.15 13.09 1.03
N SER A 96 10.74 13.73 2.11
CA SER A 96 10.76 15.18 2.31
C SER A 96 11.36 15.51 3.69
N THR A 97 11.46 16.80 4.01
CA THR A 97 11.93 17.27 5.32
C THR A 97 11.08 16.72 6.47
N ASP A 98 9.77 16.59 6.26
CA ASP A 98 8.82 16.16 7.30
C ASP A 98 8.55 14.65 7.30
N TYR A 99 9.05 13.92 6.29
CA TYR A 99 8.87 12.48 6.17
C TYR A 99 10.05 11.79 5.45
N PRO A 100 10.81 10.91 6.13
CA PRO A 100 12.13 10.48 5.65
C PRO A 100 12.11 9.36 4.60
N TRP A 101 10.95 8.81 4.24
CA TRP A 101 10.86 7.54 3.50
C TRP A 101 10.09 7.66 2.18
N PRO A 102 10.32 6.74 1.22
CA PRO A 102 9.46 6.61 0.06
C PRO A 102 8.05 6.16 0.47
N TRP A 103 7.05 6.60 -0.29
CA TRP A 103 5.64 6.30 -0.04
C TRP A 103 4.89 6.15 -1.36
N SER A 104 3.67 5.63 -1.34
CA SER A 104 2.91 5.36 -2.58
C SER A 104 1.50 5.90 -2.53
N ILE A 105 1.00 6.38 -3.67
CA ILE A 105 -0.44 6.49 -3.94
C ILE A 105 -0.84 5.31 -4.81
N VAL A 106 -1.84 4.55 -4.38
CA VAL A 106 -2.42 3.41 -5.09
C VAL A 106 -3.91 3.66 -5.31
N ARG A 107 -4.53 2.93 -6.24
CA ARG A 107 -5.99 2.89 -6.34
C ARG A 107 -6.59 2.21 -5.11
N TRP A 108 -7.72 2.72 -4.65
CA TRP A 108 -8.54 2.03 -3.67
C TRP A 108 -9.25 0.86 -4.34
N LEU A 109 -9.02 -0.35 -3.81
CA LEU A 109 -9.75 -1.54 -4.23
C LEU A 109 -10.92 -1.74 -3.24
N PRO A 110 -12.17 -1.61 -3.69
CA PRO A 110 -13.32 -1.84 -2.83
C PRO A 110 -13.43 -3.32 -2.48
N GLY A 111 -13.78 -3.61 -1.23
CA GLY A 111 -14.02 -4.96 -0.76
C GLY A 111 -13.79 -5.11 0.74
N ASP A 112 -14.11 -6.28 1.25
CA ASP A 112 -13.86 -6.67 2.62
C ASP A 112 -12.79 -7.75 2.72
N GLY A 113 -12.10 -7.79 3.86
CA GLY A 113 -11.18 -8.87 4.16
C GLY A 113 -11.95 -10.19 4.31
N ALA A 114 -11.34 -11.29 3.84
CA ALA A 114 -11.92 -12.63 3.93
C ALA A 114 -12.17 -13.10 5.38
N ASP A 115 -11.54 -12.46 6.36
CA ASP A 115 -11.80 -12.65 7.79
C ASP A 115 -13.19 -12.11 8.22
N ARG A 116 -13.65 -11.04 7.57
CA ARG A 116 -14.96 -10.41 7.84
C ARG A 116 -16.06 -10.90 6.91
N SER A 117 -15.71 -11.17 5.65
CA SER A 117 -16.62 -11.70 4.64
C SER A 117 -16.00 -12.97 4.04
N PRO A 118 -16.23 -14.13 4.67
CA PRO A 118 -15.65 -15.39 4.22
C PRO A 118 -16.06 -15.71 2.77
N PRO A 119 -15.11 -16.13 1.91
CA PRO A 119 -15.42 -16.47 0.52
C PRO A 119 -16.22 -17.77 0.43
N ASP A 120 -17.07 -17.87 -0.60
CA ASP A 120 -17.73 -19.14 -0.92
C ASP A 120 -16.80 -20.12 -1.68
N ALA A 121 -17.25 -21.36 -1.86
CA ALA A 121 -16.46 -22.40 -2.52
C ALA A 121 -16.14 -22.10 -4.00
N GLY A 122 -16.92 -21.24 -4.66
CA GLY A 122 -16.71 -20.80 -6.03
C GLY A 122 -15.47 -19.92 -6.21
N GLU A 123 -15.11 -19.14 -5.20
CA GLU A 123 -13.91 -18.28 -5.21
C GLU A 123 -12.60 -19.07 -5.22
N GLY A 124 -12.63 -20.37 -4.87
CA GLY A 124 -11.46 -21.24 -4.91
C GLY A 124 -10.79 -21.29 -6.29
N ARG A 125 -11.58 -21.23 -7.37
CA ARG A 125 -11.05 -21.15 -8.75
C ARG A 125 -10.35 -19.83 -9.03
N ARG A 126 -10.86 -18.74 -8.46
CA ARG A 126 -10.29 -17.40 -8.65
C ARG A 126 -8.95 -17.28 -7.92
N LEU A 127 -8.88 -17.79 -6.69
CA LEU A 127 -7.63 -17.86 -5.92
C LEU A 127 -6.60 -18.77 -6.58
N SER A 128 -6.99 -19.97 -7.04
CA SER A 128 -6.06 -20.89 -7.70
C SER A 128 -5.50 -20.31 -9.00
N SER A 129 -6.34 -19.64 -9.80
CA SER A 129 -5.92 -18.90 -10.99
C SER A 129 -4.92 -17.79 -10.64
N PHE A 130 -5.21 -16.99 -9.61
CA PHE A 130 -4.30 -15.94 -9.14
C PHE A 130 -2.92 -16.50 -8.75
N LEU A 131 -2.89 -17.57 -7.94
CA LEU A 131 -1.63 -18.21 -7.52
C LEU A 131 -0.87 -18.80 -8.71
N TYR A 132 -1.57 -19.37 -9.69
CA TYR A 132 -0.95 -19.88 -10.91
C TYR A 132 -0.22 -18.77 -11.68
N PHE A 133 -0.85 -17.61 -11.90
CA PHE A 133 -0.21 -16.48 -12.58
C PHE A 133 0.85 -15.77 -11.73
N LEU A 134 0.74 -15.82 -10.41
CA LEU A 134 1.74 -15.27 -9.50
C LEU A 134 3.01 -16.12 -9.45
N HIS A 135 2.89 -17.44 -9.30
CA HIS A 135 3.98 -18.39 -9.11
C HIS A 135 4.69 -18.78 -10.42
N GLN A 136 5.01 -17.77 -11.23
CA GLN A 136 5.87 -17.93 -12.39
C GLN A 136 7.31 -17.56 -12.03
N PRO A 137 8.33 -18.10 -12.73
CA PRO A 137 9.71 -17.70 -12.52
C PRO A 137 9.87 -16.18 -12.53
N ALA A 138 10.70 -15.67 -11.61
CA ALA A 138 11.01 -14.25 -11.58
C ALA A 138 11.78 -13.85 -12.86
N PRO A 139 11.58 -12.63 -13.40
CA PRO A 139 12.31 -12.20 -14.57
C PRO A 139 13.82 -12.15 -14.29
N PRO A 140 14.70 -12.32 -15.29
CA PRO A 140 16.16 -12.38 -15.07
C PRO A 140 16.78 -11.17 -14.34
N VAL A 141 16.10 -10.03 -14.41
CA VAL A 141 16.48 -8.78 -13.73
C VAL A 141 16.12 -8.77 -12.23
N ALA A 142 15.22 -9.67 -11.79
CA ALA A 142 14.91 -9.93 -10.40
C ALA A 142 15.99 -10.81 -9.77
N ARG A 143 17.22 -10.28 -9.62
CA ARG A 143 18.25 -11.04 -8.91
C ARG A 143 17.85 -11.21 -7.45
N VAL A 144 18.07 -12.43 -6.96
CA VAL A 144 17.86 -12.86 -5.58
C VAL A 144 18.84 -12.09 -4.70
N ASN A 145 18.32 -11.34 -3.72
CA ASN A 145 19.12 -10.77 -2.65
C ASN A 145 19.73 -11.89 -1.79
#